data_AF-A0A3D0NKW7-F1
#
_entry.id   AF-A0A3D0NKW7-F1
#
_cell.length_a   1.000
_cell.length_b   1.000
_cell.length_c   1.000
_cell.angle_alpha   90.00
_cell.angle_beta   90.00
_cell.angle_gamma   90.00
#
_symmetry.space_group_name_H-M   'P 1'
#
loop_
_entity.id
_entity.type
_entity.pdbx_description
1 polymer ?
#
loop_
_entity_poly.entity_id
_entity_poly.type
_entity_poly.pdbx_seq_one_letter_code
_entity_poly.pdbx_strand_id
1 'polypeptide(L)'
;MDESGTVRQVIVISNVDCGGGTFPASEPIGQAFITGPHPDCLALDGDWLQTSYSGSFRGCFAGLGYTFDGTNFIPPAAPEVMP
;
A
#
# COMPACT_ATOMS: atom_id res chain seq x y z
N MET A 1 -7.09 1.84 -0.43
CA MET A 1 -7.16 3.32 -0.54
C MET A 1 -8.62 3.70 -0.60
N ASP A 2 -8.97 4.96 -0.37
CA ASP A 2 -10.34 5.42 -0.65
C ASP A 2 -10.52 5.78 -2.13
N GLU A 3 -11.74 6.16 -2.51
CA GLU A 3 -12.13 6.53 -3.88
C GLU A 3 -11.34 7.71 -4.47
N SER A 4 -10.69 8.52 -3.61
CA SER A 4 -9.83 9.64 -4.04
C SER A 4 -8.37 9.25 -4.27
N GLY A 5 -8.03 7.96 -4.08
CA GLY A 5 -6.66 7.47 -4.11
C GLY A 5 -5.87 7.80 -2.84
N THR A 6 -6.56 8.16 -1.74
CA THR A 6 -5.90 8.50 -0.47
C THR A 6 -5.63 7.23 0.34
N VAL A 7 -4.43 7.15 0.91
CA VAL A 7 -3.99 6.07 1.80
C VAL A 7 -4.68 6.21 3.16
N ARG A 8 -5.55 5.25 3.47
CA ARG A 8 -6.32 5.17 4.73
C ARG A 8 -5.76 4.17 5.73
N GLN A 9 -4.97 3.21 5.25
CA GLN A 9 -4.38 2.17 6.08
C GLN A 9 -3.03 1.75 5.52
N VAL A 10 -2.10 1.43 6.43
CA VAL A 10 -0.80 0.85 6.12
C VAL A 10 -0.65 -0.39 6.98
N ILE A 11 -0.37 -1.53 6.35
CA ILE A 11 -0.13 -2.81 7.03
C ILE A 11 1.18 -3.40 6.55
N VAL A 12 1.77 -4.27 7.36
CA VAL A 12 2.97 -5.02 7.02
C VAL A 12 2.58 -6.48 6.83
N ILE A 13 2.81 -7.00 5.63
CA ILE A 13 2.59 -8.41 5.28
C ILE A 13 3.95 -9.09 5.21
N SER A 14 4.02 -10.33 5.69
CA SER A 14 5.25 -11.10 5.64
C SER A 14 5.60 -11.47 4.19
N ASN A 15 6.89 -11.64 3.88
CA ASN A 15 7.29 -12.02 2.53
C ASN A 15 6.71 -13.38 2.11
N VAL A 16 6.50 -14.31 3.05
CA VAL A 16 5.96 -15.65 2.72
C VAL A 16 4.51 -15.56 2.24
N ASP A 17 3.72 -14.66 2.82
CA ASP A 17 2.32 -14.42 2.41
C ASP A 17 2.23 -13.63 1.10
N CYS A 18 3.35 -13.04 0.65
CA CYS A 18 3.52 -12.40 -0.64
C CYS A 18 4.23 -13.31 -1.67
N GLY A 19 4.23 -14.63 -1.45
CA GLY A 19 4.82 -15.62 -2.35
C GLY A 19 6.35 -15.69 -2.32
N GLY A 20 7.00 -15.08 -1.33
CA GLY A 20 8.46 -15.03 -1.17
C GLY A 20 9.19 -14.16 -2.21
N GLY A 21 8.44 -13.47 -3.08
CA GLY A 21 8.97 -12.70 -4.20
C GLY A 21 9.29 -11.24 -3.88
N THR A 22 9.62 -10.49 -4.93
CA THR A 22 9.79 -9.03 -4.89
C THR A 22 8.80 -8.36 -5.83
N PHE A 23 8.62 -7.04 -5.67
CA PHE A 23 7.77 -6.26 -6.56
C PHE A 23 8.30 -6.33 -8.02
N PRO A 24 7.44 -6.46 -9.05
CA PRO A 24 5.97 -6.41 -9.01
C PRO A 24 5.28 -7.75 -8.76
N ALA A 25 6.01 -8.87 -8.79
CA ALA A 25 5.41 -10.21 -8.70
C ALA A 25 4.77 -10.50 -7.33
N SER A 26 5.28 -9.90 -6.25
CA SER A 26 4.74 -10.07 -4.89
C SER A 26 3.40 -9.38 -4.66
N GLU A 27 3.11 -8.29 -5.39
CA GLU A 27 1.95 -7.45 -5.17
C GLU A 27 0.61 -8.19 -5.35
N PRO A 28 0.31 -8.86 -6.48
CA PRO A 28 -0.97 -9.54 -6.66
C PRO A 28 -1.20 -10.66 -5.64
N ILE A 29 -0.13 -11.30 -5.14
CA ILE A 29 -0.20 -12.35 -4.12
C ILE A 29 -0.55 -11.73 -2.77
N GLY A 30 0.13 -10.65 -2.39
CA GLY A 30 -0.18 -9.92 -1.16
C GLY A 30 -1.60 -9.33 -1.18
N GLN A 31 -2.04 -8.78 -2.31
CA GLN A 31 -3.42 -8.31 -2.49
C GLN A 31 -4.43 -9.44 -2.27
N ALA A 32 -4.20 -10.61 -2.88
CA ALA A 32 -5.06 -11.77 -2.69
C ALA A 32 -5.07 -12.27 -1.24
N PHE A 33 -3.96 -12.20 -0.52
CA PHE A 33 -3.91 -12.53 0.90
C PHE A 33 -4.74 -11.55 1.76
N ILE A 34 -4.73 -10.27 1.40
CA ILE A 34 -5.45 -9.24 2.15
C ILE A 34 -6.96 -9.31 1.89
N THR A 35 -7.39 -9.38 0.63
CA THR A 35 -8.81 -9.30 0.23
C THR A 35 -9.47 -10.68 0.08
N GLY A 36 -8.69 -11.75 0.16
CA GLY A 36 -9.17 -13.09 -0.16
C GLY A 36 -10.23 -13.63 0.82
N PRO A 37 -11.10 -14.54 0.38
CA PRO A 37 -12.15 -15.13 1.22
C PRO A 37 -11.68 -16.35 2.04
N HIS A 38 -10.38 -16.69 2.00
CA HIS A 38 -9.84 -17.85 2.71
C HIS A 38 -9.81 -17.59 4.22
N PRO A 39 -10.00 -18.62 5.08
CA PRO A 39 -9.87 -18.46 6.54
C PRO A 39 -8.50 -17.93 7.02
N ASP A 40 -7.46 -18.10 6.21
CA ASP A 40 -6.11 -17.58 6.51
C ASP A 40 -5.86 -16.18 5.94
N CYS A 41 -6.81 -15.62 5.18
CA CYS A 41 -6.74 -14.26 4.65
C CYS A 41 -7.20 -13.23 5.70
N LEU A 42 -6.79 -11.98 5.52
CA LEU A 42 -7.22 -10.89 6.40
C LEU A 42 -8.68 -10.45 6.17
N ALA A 43 -9.23 -10.76 4.99
CA ALA A 43 -10.57 -10.37 4.54
C ALA A 43 -10.84 -8.86 4.71
N LEU A 44 -9.86 -8.03 4.35
CA LEU A 44 -9.97 -6.58 4.37
C LEU A 44 -10.36 -6.06 2.99
N ASP A 45 -11.46 -5.33 2.92
CA ASP A 45 -11.93 -4.70 1.70
C ASP A 45 -11.02 -3.54 1.25
N GLY A 46 -11.13 -3.18 -0.03
CA GLY A 46 -10.53 -2.00 -0.64
C GLY A 46 -9.29 -2.26 -1.50
N ASP A 47 -8.76 -1.19 -2.10
CA ASP A 47 -7.62 -1.27 -3.01
C ASP A 47 -6.29 -1.23 -2.26
N TRP A 48 -5.56 -2.34 -2.33
CA TRP A 48 -4.26 -2.50 -1.67
C TRP A 48 -3.12 -2.36 -2.68
N LEU A 49 -2.12 -1.54 -2.36
CA LEU A 49 -0.95 -1.32 -3.19
C LEU A 49 0.31 -1.49 -2.35
N GLN A 50 1.29 -2.24 -2.85
CA GLN A 50 2.59 -2.40 -2.20
C GLN A 50 3.38 -1.08 -2.28
N THR A 51 4.06 -0.72 -1.20
CA THR A 51 4.93 0.47 -1.14
C THR A 51 6.37 0.07 -0.81
N SER A 52 7.33 0.91 -1.16
CA SER A 52 8.76 0.60 -1.00
C SER A 52 9.34 1.28 0.22
N TYR A 53 9.85 0.50 1.18
CA TYR A 53 10.56 1.07 2.32
C TYR A 53 11.80 1.87 1.91
N SER A 54 12.49 1.44 0.83
CA SER A 54 13.69 2.09 0.31
C SER A 54 13.42 3.08 -0.83
N GLY A 55 12.17 3.29 -1.23
CA GLY A 55 11.82 4.13 -2.39
C GLY A 55 12.23 3.54 -3.76
N SER A 56 12.58 2.25 -3.82
CA SER A 56 12.99 1.58 -5.06
C SER A 56 11.87 1.42 -6.10
N PHE A 57 10.60 1.53 -5.69
CA PHE A 57 9.43 1.59 -6.56
C PHE A 57 8.35 2.47 -5.93
N ARG A 58 7.49 3.07 -6.76
CA ARG A 58 6.45 4.04 -6.37
C ARG A 58 6.95 5.25 -5.57
N GLY A 59 8.23 5.58 -5.73
CA GLY A 59 8.88 6.80 -5.25
C GLY A 59 9.22 6.84 -3.76
N CYS A 60 8.37 6.32 -2.88
CA CYS A 60 8.57 6.41 -1.43
C CYS A 60 7.83 5.32 -0.65
N PHE A 61 8.08 5.31 0.66
CA PHE A 61 7.28 4.57 1.64
C PHE A 61 6.03 5.39 1.99
N ALA A 62 4.86 4.93 1.54
CA ALA A 62 3.60 5.64 1.70
C ALA A 62 3.07 5.55 3.12
N GLY A 63 2.65 6.70 3.67
CA GLY A 63 1.98 6.81 4.96
C GLY A 63 0.50 7.17 4.82
N LEU A 64 -0.19 7.26 5.95
CA LEU A 64 -1.57 7.77 6.00
C LEU A 64 -1.63 9.19 5.41
N GLY A 65 -2.66 9.46 4.60
CA GLY A 65 -2.88 10.76 3.97
C GLY A 65 -2.05 11.01 2.69
N TYR A 66 -1.20 10.08 2.29
CA TYR A 66 -0.58 10.12 0.97
C TYR A 66 -1.63 9.85 -0.11
N THR A 67 -1.42 10.36 -1.32
CA THR A 67 -2.26 10.07 -2.48
C THR A 67 -1.49 9.29 -3.54
N PHE A 68 -2.18 8.49 -4.35
CA PHE A 68 -1.56 7.77 -5.46
C PHE A 68 -1.93 8.41 -6.80
N ASP A 69 -0.94 8.77 -7.62
CA ASP A 69 -1.14 9.44 -8.92
C ASP A 69 -1.28 8.46 -10.11
N GLY A 70 -1.35 7.17 -9.83
CA GLY A 70 -1.31 6.08 -10.83
C GLY A 70 0.07 5.46 -11.01
N THR A 71 1.14 6.13 -10.57
CA THR A 71 2.53 5.67 -10.66
C THR A 71 3.27 5.72 -9.33
N ASN A 72 3.14 6.80 -8.57
CA ASN A 72 3.87 7.10 -7.33
C ASN A 72 2.94 7.51 -6.20
N PHE A 73 3.43 7.35 -4.98
CA PHE A 73 2.79 7.93 -3.80
C PHE A 73 3.29 9.36 -3.56
N ILE A 74 2.34 10.28 -3.39
CA ILE A 74 2.57 11.69 -3.18
C ILE A 74 2.30 12.01 -1.71
N PRO A 75 3.29 12.52 -0.95
CA PRO A 75 3.07 12.97 0.42
C PRO A 75 2.01 14.08 0.47
N PRO A 76 1.20 14.14 1.54
CA PRO A 76 0.35 15.30 1.75
C PRO A 76 1.23 16.56 1.85
N ALA A 77 0.71 17.68 1.35
CA ALA A 77 1.34 18.97 1.62
C ALA A 77 1.53 19.12 3.13
N ALA A 78 2.70 19.59 3.57
CA ALA A 78 2.92 19.88 4.97
C ALA A 78 1.79 20.79 5.46
N PRO A 79 1.19 20.53 6.64
CA PRO A 79 0.20 21.46 7.18
C PRO A 79 0.86 22.84 7.23
N GLU A 80 0.21 23.85 6.63
CA GLU A 80 0.69 25.23 6.74
C GLU A 80 0.91 25.51 8.23
N VAL A 81 2.15 25.87 8.57
CA VAL A 81 2.47 26.33 9.92
C VAL A 81 1.70 27.64 10.07
N MET A 82 0.53 27.57 10.71
CA MET A 82 -0.22 28.76 11.06
C MET A 82 0.70 29.61 11.97
N PRO A 83 1.04 30.85 11.58
CA PRO A 83 1.94 31.70 12.34
C PRO A 83 1.35 32.14 13.69
#